data_AF-A0A1H0RP77-F1
#
_entry.id   AF-A0A1H0RP77-F1
#
_cell.length_a   1.000
_cell.length_b   1.000
_cell.length_c   1.000
_cell.angle_alpha   90.00
_cell.angle_beta   90.00
_cell.angle_gamma   90.00
#
_symmetry.space_group_name_H-M   'P 1'
#
loop_
_entity.id
_entity.type
_entity.pdbx_description
1 polymer ?
#
loop_
_entity_poly.entity_id
_entity_poly.type
_entity_poly.pdbx_seq_one_letter_code
_entity_poly.pdbx_strand_id
1 'polypeptide(L)'
;MFNFTFIITNLELDPEDIIRIYRNRGHKENFIKEAKNGFACEKMSSTNFGANEIKLQIAMLAYNFNNCFRRVCLPKNIQPSRMETVRTQLVKIAAKLVRSGRYWTWKLCSSFVYKDMFKKTLENISRIPRLE
;
A
#
# COMPACT_ATOMS: atom_id res chain seq x y z
N MET A 1 -34.35 -8.63 14.48
CA MET A 1 -34.67 -8.09 13.14
C MET A 1 -33.81 -8.84 12.14
N PHE A 2 -34.40 -9.70 11.30
CA PHE A 2 -33.65 -10.47 10.30
C PHE A 2 -33.32 -9.58 9.10
N ASN A 3 -32.08 -9.64 8.63
CA ASN A 3 -31.62 -8.88 7.48
C ASN A 3 -31.50 -9.83 6.28
N PHE A 4 -32.46 -9.76 5.36
CA PHE A 4 -32.46 -10.62 4.18
C PHE A 4 -31.53 -10.03 3.10
N THR A 5 -30.64 -10.87 2.55
CA THR A 5 -29.76 -10.48 1.45
C THR A 5 -30.07 -11.34 0.24
N PHE A 6 -30.36 -10.70 -0.89
CA PHE A 6 -30.63 -11.37 -2.17
C PHE A 6 -29.43 -11.18 -3.10
N ILE A 7 -28.98 -12.26 -3.75
CA ILE A 7 -27.88 -12.23 -4.73
C ILE A 7 -28.43 -12.75 -6.05
N ILE A 8 -28.38 -11.90 -7.08
CA ILE A 8 -28.68 -12.28 -8.47
C ILE A 8 -27.33 -12.53 -9.15
N THR A 9 -27.17 -13.71 -9.74
CA THR A 9 -25.92 -14.09 -10.41
C THR A 9 -26.21 -14.92 -11.66
N ASN A 10 -25.32 -14.79 -12.64
CA ASN A 10 -25.27 -15.66 -13.82
C ASN A 10 -24.23 -16.78 -13.67
N LEU A 11 -23.66 -16.96 -12.48
CA LEU A 11 -22.72 -18.04 -12.19
C LEU A 11 -23.50 -19.33 -11.90
N GLU A 12 -23.20 -20.39 -12.65
CA GLU A 12 -23.72 -21.74 -12.43
C GLU A 12 -22.85 -22.47 -11.40
N LEU A 13 -22.88 -21.98 -10.16
CA LEU A 13 -22.14 -22.55 -9.03
C LEU A 13 -23.09 -22.86 -7.89
N ASP A 14 -22.66 -23.71 -6.96
CA ASP A 14 -23.44 -23.98 -5.76
C ASP A 14 -23.68 -22.69 -4.95
N PRO A 15 -24.84 -22.55 -4.28
CA PRO A 15 -25.19 -21.34 -3.52
C PRO A 15 -24.11 -20.93 -2.50
N GLU A 16 -23.45 -21.91 -1.87
CA GLU A 16 -22.36 -21.67 -0.90
C GLU A 16 -21.13 -21.03 -1.56
N ASP A 17 -20.80 -21.47 -2.77
CA ASP A 17 -19.69 -20.95 -3.57
C ASP A 17 -19.99 -19.54 -4.07
N ILE A 18 -21.23 -19.28 -4.51
CA ILE A 18 -21.71 -17.94 -4.87
C ILE A 18 -21.56 -16.98 -3.68
N ILE A 19 -21.98 -17.40 -2.48
CA ILE A 19 -21.84 -16.60 -1.27
C ILE A 19 -20.36 -16.36 -0.94
N ARG A 20 -19.50 -17.39 -1.05
CA ARG A 20 -18.05 -17.26 -0.81
C ARG A 20 -17.41 -16.24 -1.76
N ILE A 21 -17.75 -16.29 -3.05
CA ILE A 21 -17.26 -15.32 -4.04
C ILE A 21 -17.79 -13.92 -3.74
N TYR A 22 -19.08 -13.79 -3.43
CA TYR A 22 -19.69 -12.51 -3.11
C TYR A 22 -19.06 -11.85 -1.88
N ARG A 23 -18.73 -12.63 -0.84
CA ARG A 23 -18.03 -12.14 0.36
C ARG A 23 -16.68 -11.47 0.06
N ASN A 24 -15.97 -11.91 -1.00
CA ASN A 24 -14.71 -11.30 -1.41
C ASN A 24 -14.87 -9.86 -1.95
N ARG A 25 -16.10 -9.42 -2.26
CA ARG A 25 -16.38 -8.02 -2.66
C ARG A 25 -15.99 -7.02 -1.58
N GLY A 26 -16.15 -7.37 -0.29
CA GLY A 26 -15.72 -6.52 0.81
C GLY A 26 -14.21 -6.24 0.81
N HIS A 27 -13.42 -7.14 0.24
CA HIS A 27 -11.98 -6.95 0.09
C HIS A 27 -11.65 -5.91 -0.99
N LYS A 28 -12.40 -5.88 -2.10
CA LYS A 28 -12.26 -4.87 -3.16
C LYS A 28 -12.55 -3.46 -2.63
N GLU A 29 -13.57 -3.31 -1.79
CA GLU A 29 -13.90 -2.03 -1.16
C GLU A 29 -12.75 -1.50 -0.29
N ASN A 30 -12.02 -2.39 0.40
CA ASN A 30 -10.84 -1.99 1.16
C ASN A 30 -9.72 -1.45 0.27
N PHE A 31 -9.50 -2.03 -0.93
CA PHE A 31 -8.51 -1.51 -1.88
C PHE A 31 -8.91 -0.14 -2.44
N ILE A 32 -10.20 0.05 -2.76
CA ILE A 32 -10.73 1.34 -3.22
C ILE A 32 -10.55 2.41 -2.12
N LYS A 33 -10.88 2.08 -0.86
CA LYS A 33 -10.67 2.97 0.28
C LYS A 33 -9.19 3.31 0.48
N GLU A 34 -8.29 2.34 0.31
CA GLU A 34 -6.85 2.58 0.41
C GLU A 34 -6.36 3.50 -0.72
N ALA A 35 -6.83 3.33 -1.96
CA ALA A 35 -6.46 4.24 -3.06
C ALA A 35 -6.99 5.66 -2.80
N LYS A 36 -8.26 5.80 -2.41
CA LYS A 36 -8.87 7.10 -2.10
C LYS A 36 -8.15 7.82 -0.96
N ASN A 37 -8.06 7.19 0.21
CA ASN A 37 -7.54 7.83 1.42
C ASN A 37 -6.01 7.80 1.50
N GLY A 38 -5.41 6.70 1.08
CA GLY A 38 -3.97 6.48 1.12
C GLY A 38 -3.21 7.22 0.01
N PHE A 39 -3.81 7.44 -1.16
CA PHE A 39 -3.13 8.07 -2.30
C PHE A 39 -3.87 9.31 -2.82
N ALA A 40 -4.90 9.76 -2.12
CA ALA A 40 -5.68 10.95 -2.46
C ALA A 40 -6.30 10.90 -3.86
N CYS A 41 -6.66 9.71 -4.36
CA CYS A 41 -7.30 9.55 -5.67
C CYS A 41 -8.64 10.29 -5.79
N GLU A 42 -9.26 10.67 -4.68
CA GLU A 42 -10.48 11.49 -4.65
C GLU A 42 -10.23 13.00 -4.76
N LYS A 43 -8.99 13.47 -4.57
CA LYS A 43 -8.66 14.90 -4.51
C LYS A 43 -8.22 15.43 -5.86
N MET A 44 -9.19 15.68 -6.73
CA MET A 44 -9.02 16.30 -8.04
C MET A 44 -9.42 17.78 -7.98
N SER A 45 -8.42 18.66 -7.86
CA SER A 45 -8.62 20.09 -7.56
C SER A 45 -8.52 21.01 -8.77
N SER A 46 -8.23 20.48 -9.96
CA SER A 46 -8.16 21.27 -11.19
C SER A 46 -9.54 21.37 -11.83
N THR A 47 -9.81 22.49 -12.50
CA THR A 47 -10.99 22.64 -13.37
C THR A 47 -10.80 21.94 -14.72
N ASN A 48 -9.56 21.62 -15.10
CA ASN A 48 -9.24 20.91 -16.33
C ASN A 48 -9.31 19.38 -16.12
N PHE A 49 -10.13 18.70 -16.93
CA PHE A 49 -10.32 17.26 -16.87
C PHE A 49 -9.03 16.47 -17.12
N GLY A 50 -8.27 16.79 -18.17
CA GLY A 50 -7.02 16.11 -18.51
C GLY A 50 -5.94 16.26 -17.42
N ALA A 51 -5.89 17.41 -16.75
CA ALA A 51 -5.00 17.59 -15.61
C ALA A 51 -5.35 16.67 -14.43
N ASN A 52 -6.65 16.49 -14.15
CA ASN A 52 -7.12 15.57 -13.13
C ASN A 52 -6.91 14.09 -13.52
N GLU A 53 -7.07 13.76 -14.81
CA GLU A 53 -6.78 12.43 -15.34
C GLU A 53 -5.31 12.05 -15.12
N ILE A 54 -4.37 12.91 -15.52
CA ILE A 54 -2.94 12.69 -15.31
C ILE A 54 -2.63 12.55 -13.80
N LYS A 55 -3.23 13.41 -12.97
CA LYS A 55 -3.08 13.33 -11.51
C LYS A 55 -3.55 11.98 -10.96
N LEU A 56 -4.67 11.46 -11.44
CA LEU A 56 -5.18 10.13 -11.06
C LEU A 56 -4.22 9.03 -11.51
N GLN A 57 -3.70 9.09 -12.74
CA GLN A 57 -2.75 8.11 -13.25
C GLN A 57 -1.46 8.08 -12.42
N ILE A 58 -0.92 9.24 -12.04
CA ILE A 58 0.25 9.33 -11.14
C ILE A 58 -0.07 8.72 -9.77
N ALA A 59 -1.24 9.01 -9.20
CA ALA A 59 -1.65 8.43 -7.92
C ALA A 59 -1.80 6.91 -7.98
N MET A 60 -2.36 6.38 -9.07
CA MET A 60 -2.47 4.93 -9.31
C MET A 60 -1.10 4.28 -9.52
N LEU A 61 -0.18 4.95 -10.20
CA LEU A 61 1.20 4.50 -10.34
C LEU A 61 1.89 4.41 -8.98
N ALA A 62 1.75 5.43 -8.13
CA ALA A 62 2.27 5.41 -6.77
C ALA A 62 1.64 4.29 -5.92
N TYR A 63 0.33 4.03 -6.07
CA TYR A 63 -0.36 2.90 -5.43
C TYR A 63 0.27 1.56 -5.82
N ASN A 64 0.54 1.37 -7.11
CA ASN A 64 1.18 0.16 -7.62
C ASN A 64 2.63 0.02 -7.15
N PHE A 65 3.40 1.10 -7.12
CA PHE A 65 4.74 1.08 -6.53
C PHE A 65 4.71 0.67 -5.07
N ASN A 66 3.79 1.21 -4.28
CA ASN A 66 3.62 0.80 -2.90
C ASN A 66 3.22 -0.68 -2.77
N ASN A 67 2.36 -1.21 -3.65
CA ASN A 67 2.04 -2.63 -3.68
C ASN A 67 3.27 -3.51 -3.93
N CYS A 68 4.12 -3.12 -4.88
CA CYS A 68 5.37 -3.80 -5.17
C CYS A 68 6.31 -3.74 -3.96
N PHE A 69 6.51 -2.53 -3.41
CA PHE A 69 7.31 -2.31 -2.20
C PHE A 69 6.85 -3.17 -1.02
N ARG A 70 5.54 -3.26 -0.78
CA ARG A 70 4.97 -4.13 0.27
C ARG A 70 5.31 -5.60 0.07
N ARG A 71 5.23 -6.10 -1.17
CA ARG A 71 5.45 -7.53 -1.48
C ARG A 71 6.93 -7.90 -1.46
N VAL A 72 7.78 -7.03 -1.98
CA VAL A 72 9.21 -7.31 -2.20
C VAL A 72 10.07 -6.88 -1.02
N CYS A 73 9.81 -5.71 -0.45
CA CYS A 73 10.72 -5.08 0.51
C CYS A 73 10.30 -5.29 1.97
N LEU A 74 9.00 -5.43 2.26
CA LEU A 74 8.55 -5.50 3.65
C LEU A 74 8.71 -6.90 4.25
N PRO A 75 9.06 -7.00 5.56
CA PRO A 75 9.03 -8.26 6.29
C PRO A 75 7.63 -8.88 6.32
N LYS A 76 7.55 -10.23 6.28
CA LYS A 76 6.30 -11.01 6.16
C LYS A 76 5.17 -10.58 7.11
N ASN A 77 5.51 -10.18 8.34
CA ASN A 77 4.56 -9.75 9.36
C ASN A 77 3.88 -8.40 9.06
N ILE A 78 4.47 -7.53 8.22
CA ILE A 78 3.95 -6.18 7.91
C ILE A 78 3.53 -6.05 6.44
N GLN A 79 3.80 -7.04 5.60
CA GLN A 79 3.27 -7.07 4.22
C GLN A 79 1.76 -6.80 4.09
N PRO A 80 0.87 -7.30 4.99
CA PRO A 80 -0.56 -7.01 4.87
C PRO A 80 -0.95 -5.59 5.34
N SER A 81 -0.01 -4.80 5.85
CA SER A 81 -0.29 -3.45 6.35
C SER A 81 -0.71 -2.49 5.22
N ARG A 82 -1.62 -1.58 5.56
CA ARG A 82 -2.11 -0.54 4.65
C ARG A 82 -1.09 0.59 4.49
N MET A 83 -1.19 1.34 3.40
CA MET A 83 -0.31 2.47 3.10
C MET A 83 -0.20 3.47 4.25
N GLU A 84 -1.29 3.72 4.99
CA GLU A 84 -1.26 4.66 6.12
C GLU A 84 -0.35 4.16 7.26
N THR A 85 -0.41 2.87 7.58
CA THR A 85 0.49 2.23 8.54
C THR A 85 1.92 2.26 8.06
N VAL A 86 2.16 1.85 6.80
CA VAL A 86 3.51 1.88 6.18
C VAL A 86 4.07 3.30 6.18
N ARG A 87 3.24 4.30 5.87
CA ARG A 87 3.63 5.71 5.87
C ARG A 87 4.11 6.12 7.25
N THR A 88 3.31 5.92 8.29
CA THR A 88 3.67 6.35 9.66
C THR A 88 4.88 5.59 10.19
N GLN A 89 5.03 4.31 9.83
CA GLN A 89 6.08 3.46 10.36
C GLN A 89 7.41 3.53 9.58
N LEU A 90 7.42 3.86 8.29
CA LEU A 90 8.63 3.74 7.46
C LEU A 90 8.92 4.95 6.57
N VAL A 91 7.89 5.71 6.15
CA VAL A 91 8.07 6.81 5.17
C VAL A 91 8.13 8.17 5.85
N LYS A 92 7.17 8.46 6.72
CA LYS A 92 7.03 9.73 7.45
C LYS A 92 7.73 9.62 8.80
N ILE A 93 9.04 9.36 8.76
CA ILE A 93 9.88 9.22 9.95
C ILE A 93 10.98 10.29 9.97
N ALA A 94 11.37 10.73 11.16
CA ALA A 94 12.50 11.63 11.34
C ALA A 94 13.80 10.82 11.44
N ALA A 95 14.77 11.12 10.58
CA ALA A 95 16.08 10.49 10.56
C ALA A 95 17.14 11.48 10.07
N LYS A 96 18.38 11.32 10.51
CA LYS A 96 19.54 12.06 9.99
C LYS A 96 20.30 11.19 8.99
N LEU A 97 20.44 11.65 7.76
CA LEU A 97 21.31 11.02 6.77
C LEU A 97 22.75 11.48 7.03
N VAL A 98 23.65 10.54 7.32
CA VAL A 98 25.06 10.83 7.64
C VAL A 98 25.96 10.06 6.68
N ARG A 99 26.95 10.75 6.12
CA ARG A 99 28.02 10.13 5.34
C ARG A 99 29.19 9.79 6.26
N SER A 100 29.62 8.53 6.25
CA SER A 100 30.85 8.09 6.91
C SER A 100 31.72 7.38 5.87
N GLY A 101 32.88 7.96 5.55
CA GLY A 101 33.73 7.49 4.46
C GLY A 101 32.98 7.47 3.12
N ARG A 102 32.83 6.26 2.54
CA ARG A 102 32.16 6.01 1.25
C ARG A 102 30.68 5.62 1.39
N TYR A 103 30.15 5.55 2.61
CA TYR A 103 28.81 5.02 2.86
C TYR A 103 27.86 6.09 3.40
N TRP A 104 26.63 6.06 2.91
CA TRP A 104 25.50 6.81 3.46
C TRP A 104 24.75 5.94 4.47
N THR A 105 24.45 6.50 5.63
CA THR A 105 23.78 5.79 6.73
C THR A 105 22.66 6.62 7.31
N TRP A 106 21.55 5.96 7.63
CA TRP A 106 20.42 6.57 8.32
C TRP A 106 20.61 6.45 9.83
N LYS A 107 20.76 7.59 10.53
CA LYS A 107 20.70 7.66 12.00
C LYS A 107 19.26 7.89 12.42
N LEU A 108 18.64 6.86 13.00
CA LEU A 108 17.28 6.88 13.55
C LEU A 108 17.30 7.33 15.01
N CYS A 109 16.19 7.91 15.49
CA CYS A 109 16.02 8.26 16.90
C CYS A 109 16.14 7.02 17.82
N SER A 110 16.75 7.17 19.00
CA SER A 110 16.91 6.07 19.97
C SER A 110 15.59 5.52 20.50
N SER A 111 14.51 6.29 20.52
CA SER A 111 13.17 5.85 20.93
C SER A 111 12.31 5.31 19.79
N PHE A 112 12.82 5.28 18.56
CA PHE A 112 12.05 4.80 17.43
C PHE A 112 11.79 3.28 17.55
N VAL A 113 10.51 2.91 17.59
CA VAL A 113 10.06 1.53 17.82
C VAL A 113 10.41 0.61 16.64
N TYR A 114 10.30 1.12 15.41
CA TYR A 114 10.39 0.29 14.21
C TYR A 114 11.78 0.25 13.56
N LYS A 115 12.86 0.45 14.32
CA LYS A 115 14.23 0.50 13.79
C LYS A 115 14.63 -0.76 13.04
N ASP A 116 14.38 -1.92 13.63
CA ASP A 116 14.83 -3.20 13.06
C ASP A 116 14.04 -3.52 11.79
N MET A 117 12.76 -3.18 11.79
CA MET A 117 11.91 -3.23 10.60
C MET A 117 12.42 -2.32 9.49
N PHE A 118 12.80 -1.07 9.81
CA PHE A 118 13.36 -0.13 8.84
C PHE A 118 14.68 -0.64 8.25
N LYS A 119 15.60 -1.10 9.10
CA LYS A 119 16.88 -1.69 8.65
C LYS A 119 16.67 -2.89 7.75
N LYS A 120 15.81 -3.83 8.15
CA LYS A 120 15.48 -5.03 7.35
C LYS A 120 14.84 -4.67 6.01
N THR A 121 14.00 -3.63 5.99
CA THR A 121 13.41 -3.13 4.75
C THR A 121 14.47 -2.56 3.81
N LEU A 122 15.44 -1.79 4.33
CA LEU A 122 16.58 -1.29 3.55
C LEU A 122 17.47 -2.42 3.01
N GLU A 123 17.71 -3.45 3.82
CA GLU A 123 18.45 -4.65 3.38
C GLU A 123 17.71 -5.40 2.27
N ASN A 124 16.39 -5.50 2.35
CA ASN A 124 15.61 -6.12 1.28
C ASN A 124 15.66 -5.28 -0.01
N ILE A 125 15.61 -3.95 0.10
CA ILE A 125 15.77 -3.06 -1.06
C ILE A 125 17.14 -3.25 -1.73
N SER A 126 18.22 -3.35 -0.95
CA SER A 126 19.56 -3.51 -1.52
C SER A 126 19.79 -4.86 -2.21
N ARG A 127 18.95 -5.86 -1.91
CA ARG A 127 18.96 -7.17 -2.55
C ARG A 127 18.14 -7.24 -3.84
N ILE A 128 17.37 -6.21 -4.17
CA ILE A 128 16.60 -6.19 -5.42
C ILE A 128 17.60 -6.20 -6.60
N PRO A 129 17.47 -7.14 -7.54
CA PRO A 129 18.34 -7.19 -8.71
C PRO A 129 18.21 -5.88 -9.48
N ARG A 130 19.35 -5.32 -9.92
CA ARG A 130 19.32 -4.20 -10.84
C ARG A 130 18.81 -4.70 -12.17
N LEU A 131 17.84 -3.99 -12.74
CA LEU A 131 17.40 -4.20 -14.11
C LEU A 131 18.59 -3.78 -15.00
N GLU A 132 19.23 -4.76 -15.62
CA GLU A 132 20.25 -4.57 -16.67
C GLU A 132 19.58 -4.17 -17.99
#